data_AF-A0A9E5LAV1-F1
#
_entry.id   AF-A0A9E5LAV1-F1
#
_cell.length_a   1.000
_cell.length_b   1.000
_cell.length_c   1.000
_cell.angle_alpha   90.00
_cell.angle_beta   90.00
_cell.angle_gamma   90.00
#
_symmetry.space_group_name_H-M   'P 1'
#
loop_
_entity.id
_entity.type
_entity.pdbx_description
1 polymer ?
#
loop_
_entity_poly.entity_id
_entity_poly.type
_entity_poly.pdbx_seq_one_letter_code
_entity_poly.pdbx_strand_id
1 'polypeptide(L)' 'MTQRNQYKLNVNGQTVEVTAEPRELLIYTLREQLNITGPHIGCETSHCGACTVTIDGKSVKSCTMFVAQAEGKE' A
#
# COMPACT_ATOMS: atom_id res chain seq x y z
N MET A 1 10.37 7.09 -18.79
CA MET A 1 8.95 6.83 -19.03
C MET A 1 8.44 6.00 -17.87
N THR A 2 7.68 6.59 -16.96
CA THR A 2 7.09 5.88 -15.80
C THR A 2 5.72 5.34 -16.22
N GLN A 3 5.62 4.03 -16.40
CA GLN A 3 4.38 3.37 -16.79
C GLN A 3 3.50 3.22 -15.55
N ARG A 4 2.30 3.82 -15.59
CA ARG A 4 1.28 3.66 -14.53
C ARG A 4 0.19 2.72 -15.02
N ASN A 5 -0.23 1.85 -14.12
CA ASN A 5 -1.26 0.84 -14.35
C ASN A 5 -2.40 1.02 -13.34
N GLN A 6 -3.58 0.51 -13.68
CA GLN A 6 -4.67 0.36 -12.72
C GLN A 6 -4.49 -0.93 -11.92
N TYR A 7 -4.68 -0.83 -10.60
CA TYR A 7 -4.66 -1.95 -9.67
C TYR A 7 -5.95 -2.00 -8.87
N LYS A 8 -6.46 -3.22 -8.62
CA LYS A 8 -7.60 -3.45 -7.73
C LYS A 8 -7.12 -3.91 -6.36
N LEU A 9 -7.29 -3.05 -5.35
CA LEU A 9 -6.95 -3.34 -3.97
C LEU A 9 -8.21 -3.62 -3.17
N ASN A 10 -8.17 -4.60 -2.27
CA ASN A 10 -9.20 -4.73 -1.24
C ASN A 10 -8.66 -4.09 0.03
N VAL A 11 -9.33 -3.05 0.52
CA VAL A 11 -8.89 -2.33 1.72
C VAL A 11 -10.06 -2.21 2.67
N ASN A 12 -9.92 -2.77 3.87
CA ASN A 12 -10.97 -2.80 4.90
C ASN A 12 -12.33 -3.36 4.38
N GLY A 13 -12.29 -4.42 3.57
CA GLY A 13 -13.48 -5.03 2.98
C GLY A 13 -14.09 -4.27 1.79
N GLN A 14 -13.44 -3.22 1.29
CA GLN A 14 -13.89 -2.46 0.12
C GLN A 14 -12.89 -2.60 -1.03
N THR A 15 -13.38 -2.99 -2.20
CA THR A 15 -12.56 -3.00 -3.42
C THR A 15 -12.44 -1.58 -3.96
N VAL A 16 -11.20 -1.11 -4.11
CA VAL A 16 -10.85 0.21 -4.63
C VAL A 16 -9.91 0.09 -5.82
N GLU A 17 -10.09 0.95 -6.81
CA GLU A 17 -9.22 1.03 -7.99
C GLU A 17 -8.26 2.21 -7.84
N VAL A 18 -6.96 1.93 -7.98
CA VAL A 18 -5.89 2.93 -7.87
C VAL A 18 -5.03 2.92 -9.12
N THR A 19 -4.47 4.08 -9.48
CA THR A 19 -3.55 4.19 -10.62
C THR A 19 -2.16 4.50 -10.09
N ALA A 20 -1.24 3.56 -10.19
CA ALA A 20 0.08 3.66 -9.59
C ALA A 20 1.18 3.10 -10.51
N GLU A 21 2.43 3.44 -10.23
CA GLU A 21 3.55 2.68 -10.83
C GLU A 21 3.64 1.28 -10.20
N PRO A 22 4.08 0.25 -10.95
CA PRO A 22 4.22 -1.11 -10.40
C PRO A 22 5.12 -1.22 -9.17
N ARG A 23 6.05 -0.26 -9.02
CA ARG A 23 7.02 -0.15 -7.92
C ARG A 23 6.67 0.93 -6.90
N GLU A 24 5.50 1.57 -7.02
CA GLU A 24 5.01 2.50 -6.02
C GLU A 24 4.81 1.73 -4.71
N LEU A 25 5.33 2.27 -3.61
CA LEU A 25 5.17 1.63 -2.30
C LEU A 25 3.74 1.82 -1.81
N LEU A 26 3.18 0.76 -1.24
CA LEU A 26 1.79 0.70 -0.77
C LEU A 26 1.45 1.83 0.21
N ILE A 27 2.41 2.24 1.06
CA ILE A 27 2.20 3.35 2.01
C ILE A 27 1.81 4.67 1.32
N TYR A 28 2.39 4.97 0.15
CA TYR A 28 2.10 6.19 -0.59
C TYR A 28 0.70 6.12 -1.19
N THR A 29 0.36 5.01 -1.84
CA THR A 29 -0.97 4.82 -2.43
C THR A 29 -2.07 4.86 -1.39
N LEU A 30 -1.88 4.22 -0.22
CA LEU A 30 -2.83 4.27 0.89
C LEU A 30 -3.07 5.70 1.38
N ARG A 31 -2.00 6.48 1.56
CA ARG A 31 -2.10 7.83 2.14
C ARG A 31 -2.52 8.89 1.12
N GLU A 32 -1.95 8.87 -0.07
CA GLU A 32 -2.09 9.94 -1.06
C GLU A 32 -3.29 9.73 -2.00
N GLN A 33 -3.56 8.48 -2.40
CA GLN A 33 -4.67 8.18 -3.31
C GLN A 33 -5.95 7.78 -2.55
N LEU A 34 -5.81 6.97 -1.50
CA LEU A 34 -6.94 6.43 -0.74
C LEU A 34 -7.26 7.21 0.55
N ASN A 35 -6.42 8.19 0.91
CA ASN A 35 -6.56 9.03 2.10
C ASN A 35 -6.65 8.25 3.43
N ILE A 36 -6.07 7.04 3.47
CA ILE A 36 -5.97 6.17 4.64
C ILE A 36 -4.70 6.53 5.39
N THR A 37 -4.86 7.33 6.45
CA THR A 37 -3.75 7.97 7.16
C THR A 37 -3.30 7.24 8.43
N GLY A 38 -3.98 6.15 8.81
CA GLY A 38 -3.61 5.30 9.94
C GLY A 38 -2.19 4.74 9.88
N PRO A 39 -1.76 4.09 8.79
CA PRO A 39 -0.35 3.75 8.60
C PRO A 39 0.45 5.02 8.28
N HIS A 40 1.51 5.27 9.05
CA HIS A 40 2.33 6.48 8.95
C HIS A 40 3.69 6.22 8.28
N ILE A 41 4.17 7.24 7.57
CA ILE A 41 5.55 7.29 7.08
C ILE A 41 6.43 7.72 8.26
N GLY A 42 7.25 6.78 8.76
CA GLY A 42 8.19 7.03 9.85
C GLY A 42 9.63 7.02 9.34
N CYS A 43 10.23 5.82 9.29
CA CYS A 43 11.65 5.66 8.94
C CYS A 43 11.92 5.19 7.51
N GLU A 44 10.89 4.74 6.77
CA GLU A 44 10.97 4.19 5.40
C GLU A 44 11.96 3.03 5.17
N THR A 45 12.51 2.50 6.26
CA THR A 45 13.58 1.51 6.28
C THR A 45 13.17 0.27 7.08
N SER A 46 11.87 0.09 7.33
CA SER A 46 11.24 -1.03 8.07
C SER A 46 11.50 -1.09 9.58
N HIS A 47 12.34 -0.23 10.14
CA HIS A 47 12.72 -0.27 11.55
C HIS A 47 11.63 0.17 12.54
N CYS A 48 10.88 1.23 12.24
CA CYS A 48 9.99 1.86 13.24
C CYS A 48 8.61 1.20 13.37
N GLY A 49 8.15 0.50 12.33
CA GLY A 49 6.82 -0.11 12.30
C GLY A 49 5.62 0.85 12.20
N ALA A 50 5.82 2.15 12.02
CA ALA A 50 4.73 3.13 11.88
C ALA A 50 3.81 2.86 10.66
N CYS A 51 4.32 2.19 9.63
CA CYS A 51 3.61 1.86 8.40
C CYS A 51 2.99 0.45 8.38
N THR A 52 2.85 -0.20 9.55
CA THR A 52 2.37 -1.58 9.61
C THR A 52 0.89 -1.65 9.21
N VAL A 53 0.58 -2.55 8.29
CA VAL A 53 -0.79 -2.89 7.85
C VAL A 53 -0.98 -4.41 7.96
N THR A 54 -2.22 -4.85 7.96
CA THR A 54 -2.55 -6.28 7.85
C THR A 54 -2.84 -6.60 6.40
N ILE A 55 -2.24 -7.67 5.88
CA ILE A 55 -2.50 -8.20 4.55
C ILE A 55 -2.70 -9.71 4.68
N ASP A 56 -3.88 -10.22 4.32
CA ASP A 56 -4.32 -11.61 4.45
C ASP A 56 -4.04 -12.17 5.86
N GLY A 57 -4.32 -11.36 6.89
CA GLY A 57 -4.09 -11.70 8.30
C GLY A 57 -2.63 -11.61 8.78
N LYS A 58 -1.68 -11.17 7.94
CA LYS A 58 -0.26 -11.01 8.31
C LYS A 58 0.12 -9.55 8.46
N SER A 59 0.91 -9.23 9.47
CA SER A 59 1.47 -7.89 9.64
C SER A 59 2.59 -7.64 8.63
N VAL A 60 2.39 -6.65 7.76
CA VAL A 60 3.34 -6.27 6.70
C VAL A 60 3.70 -4.79 6.85
N LYS A 61 4.96 -4.44 6.58
CA LYS A 61 5.40 -3.05 6.50
C LYS A 61 5.04 -2.51 5.12
N SER A 62 4.07 -1.60 5.03
CA SER A 62 3.63 -1.06 3.74
C SER A 62 4.70 -0.20 3.02
N CYS A 63 5.75 0.23 3.74
CA CYS A 63 6.90 0.91 3.13
C CYS A 63 7.88 -0.03 2.41
N THR A 64 7.64 -1.35 2.38
CA THR A 64 8.48 -2.32 1.64
C THR A 64 7.69 -3.18 0.66
N MET A 65 6.41 -2.90 0.50
CA MET A 65 5.54 -3.65 -0.39
C MET A 65 5.08 -2.75 -1.52
N PHE A 66 5.13 -3.24 -2.74
CA PHE A 66 4.63 -2.51 -3.89
C PHE A 66 3.13 -2.68 -4.06
N VAL A 67 2.47 -1.69 -4.66
CA VAL A 67 1.03 -1.75 -5.00
C VAL A 67 0.72 -2.98 -5.84
N ALA A 68 1.56 -3.28 -6.83
CA ALA A 68 1.38 -4.45 -7.69
C ALA A 68 1.41 -5.78 -6.93
N GLN A 69 2.05 -5.83 -5.75
CA GLN A 69 2.08 -7.04 -4.91
C GLN A 69 0.87 -7.14 -3.97
N ALA A 70 0.16 -6.04 -3.75
CA ALA A 70 -1.02 -5.94 -2.91
C ALA A 70 -2.31 -6.21 -3.68
N GLU A 71 -2.26 -6.20 -5.01
CA GLU A 71 -3.40 -6.54 -5.85
C GLU A 71 -3.96 -7.94 -5.52
N GLY A 72 -5.27 -8.00 -5.34
CA GLY A 72 -5.99 -9.23 -4.99
C GLY A 72 -5.86 -9.68 -3.53
N LYS A 73 -5.18 -8.91 -2.67
CA LYS A 73 -5.07 -9.17 -1.23
C LYS A 73 -5.91 -8.18 -0.43
N GLU A 74 -6.26 -8.56 0.80
CA GLU A 74 -6.99 -7.71 1.76
C GLU A 74 -6.11 -7.30 2.95
#